data_AF-A0A1V5N1V8-F1
#
_entry.id   AF-A0A1V5N1V8-F1
#
_cell.length_a   1.000
_cell.length_b   1.000
_cell.length_c   1.000
_cell.angle_alpha   90.00
_cell.angle_beta   90.00
_cell.angle_gamma   90.00
#
_symmetry.space_group_name_H-M   'P 1'
#
loop_
_entity.id
_entity.type
_entity.pdbx_description
1 polymer ?
#
loop_
_entity_poly.entity_id
_entity_poly.type
_entity_poly.pdbx_seq_one_letter_code
_entity_poly.pdbx_strand_id
1 'polypeptide(L)'
;MLSNRQARPDLYPRGMKEVSDAAHQRHMKLQLWFVPHCIDPSVEIGKEHPEWLGEPYDFSGNYYSLDHGDPKVNQFMIEYYTKIVRDYGLDVFREDGRPLWPSDNKPGRIGAVQAHYIEGYYAFRDALLKNHPSLIIDNCGEGGKKVDIETISRSILMWRSDFQCSGNPVSISNQLYTFGLSYWIPLYSAAASWQWNTKYDFRGAFAPSLVLMSAVSDLNQKWNQIDLNLLKAMLEEYLSVRDAFYGDYYPLLPYDAGEDSWLAWQFDQPEEGKGLVQAFRRSQSRFFAVNYLLLHGLDPDALYQVTDLDVNQPQTRTGRDLMEKGLELTAKEKPAALIVTYQKIQK
;
A
#
# COMPACT_ATOMS: atom_id res chain seq x y z
N MET A 1 5.19 -0.87 -18.57
CA MET A 1 5.64 -0.01 -19.68
C MET A 1 4.84 -0.35 -20.91
N LEU A 2 4.49 0.64 -21.73
CA LEU A 2 3.90 0.41 -23.05
C LEU A 2 4.95 -0.23 -23.95
N SER A 3 5.00 -1.56 -23.93
CA SER A 3 5.95 -2.35 -24.73
C SER A 3 5.27 -3.08 -25.89
N ASN A 4 3.95 -3.25 -25.88
CA ASN A 4 3.18 -3.79 -27.00
C ASN A 4 1.66 -3.59 -26.76
N ARG A 5 0.85 -3.65 -27.84
CA ARG A 5 -0.63 -3.62 -27.79
C ARG A 5 -1.26 -4.85 -27.11
N GLN A 6 -0.47 -5.90 -26.90
CA GLN A 6 -0.94 -7.19 -26.41
C GLN A 6 0.09 -7.85 -25.48
N ALA A 7 -0.38 -8.78 -24.67
CA ALA A 7 0.49 -9.63 -23.86
C ALA A 7 1.48 -10.40 -24.73
N ARG A 8 2.67 -10.67 -24.19
CA ARG A 8 3.72 -11.50 -24.80
C ARG A 8 3.14 -12.85 -25.27
N PRO A 9 2.96 -13.12 -26.57
CA PRO A 9 2.25 -14.32 -27.03
C PRO A 9 3.00 -15.62 -26.73
N ASP A 10 4.33 -15.55 -26.57
CA ASP A 10 5.19 -16.65 -26.14
C ASP A 10 4.90 -17.11 -24.70
N LEU A 11 4.54 -16.17 -23.82
CA LEU A 11 4.21 -16.46 -22.42
C LEU A 11 2.70 -16.60 -22.17
N TYR A 12 1.91 -15.83 -22.89
CA TYR A 12 0.46 -15.69 -22.73
C TYR A 12 -0.22 -15.90 -24.09
N PRO A 13 -0.21 -17.13 -24.63
CA PRO A 13 -0.70 -17.42 -25.98
C PRO A 13 -2.20 -17.15 -26.16
N ARG A 14 -2.96 -17.06 -25.07
CA ARG A 14 -4.39 -16.69 -25.05
C ARG A 14 -4.63 -15.31 -24.40
N GLY A 15 -3.58 -14.49 -24.30
CA GLY A 15 -3.62 -13.19 -23.64
C GLY A 15 -3.79 -13.28 -22.11
N MET A 16 -4.02 -12.14 -21.46
CA MET A 16 -4.18 -12.08 -20.00
C MET A 16 -5.57 -12.49 -19.51
N LYS A 17 -6.57 -12.56 -20.40
CA LYS A 17 -7.95 -12.91 -20.01
C LYS A 17 -8.03 -14.29 -19.39
N GLU A 18 -7.26 -15.24 -19.90
CA GLU A 18 -7.18 -16.58 -19.31
C GLU A 18 -6.66 -16.53 -17.86
N VAL A 19 -5.62 -15.74 -17.60
CA VAL A 19 -5.05 -15.59 -16.25
C VAL A 19 -6.09 -14.96 -15.33
N SER A 20 -6.81 -13.94 -15.82
CA SER A 20 -7.90 -13.31 -15.09
C SER A 20 -9.01 -14.30 -14.76
N ASP A 21 -9.48 -15.07 -15.74
CA ASP A 21 -10.54 -16.08 -15.54
C ASP A 21 -10.13 -17.15 -14.52
N ALA A 22 -8.88 -17.61 -14.59
CA ALA A 22 -8.35 -18.58 -13.63
C ALA A 22 -8.26 -18.00 -12.21
N ALA A 23 -7.98 -16.71 -12.07
CA ALA A 23 -7.96 -15.99 -10.79
C ALA A 23 -9.38 -15.81 -10.23
N HIS A 24 -10.33 -15.34 -11.05
CA HIS A 24 -11.73 -15.15 -10.64
C HIS A 24 -12.42 -16.45 -10.27
N GLN A 25 -12.14 -17.56 -10.97
CA GLN A 25 -12.60 -18.90 -10.60
C GLN A 25 -12.14 -19.34 -9.20
N ARG A 26 -11.09 -18.72 -8.66
CA ARG A 26 -10.55 -18.93 -7.31
C ARG A 26 -10.87 -17.77 -6.36
N HIS A 27 -11.81 -16.91 -6.73
CA HIS A 27 -12.20 -15.72 -5.96
C HIS A 27 -11.07 -14.72 -5.73
N MET A 28 -10.07 -14.68 -6.62
CA MET A 28 -8.99 -13.71 -6.62
C MET A 28 -9.22 -12.65 -7.70
N LYS A 29 -8.74 -11.44 -7.44
CA LYS A 29 -8.70 -10.35 -8.41
C LYS A 29 -7.39 -10.38 -9.21
N LEU A 30 -7.41 -9.89 -10.45
CA LEU A 30 -6.21 -9.68 -11.26
C LEU A 30 -5.71 -8.24 -11.13
N GLN A 31 -4.42 -8.10 -10.86
CA GLN A 31 -3.70 -6.83 -10.91
C GLN A 31 -2.63 -6.88 -12.00
N LEU A 32 -2.50 -5.80 -12.77
CA LEU A 32 -1.44 -5.63 -13.77
C LEU A 32 -0.72 -4.30 -13.57
N TRP A 33 0.60 -4.30 -13.82
CA TRP A 33 1.48 -3.16 -13.68
C TRP A 33 1.71 -2.47 -15.03
N PHE A 34 1.51 -1.16 -15.07
CA PHE A 34 1.66 -0.31 -16.25
C PHE A 34 2.46 0.94 -15.91
N VAL A 35 3.07 1.53 -16.95
CA VAL A 35 3.72 2.85 -16.86
C VAL A 35 3.14 3.67 -18.01
N PRO A 36 2.00 4.33 -17.82
CA PRO A 36 1.35 5.09 -18.89
C PRO A 36 2.07 6.42 -19.21
N HIS A 37 3.13 6.75 -18.48
CA HIS A 37 3.90 7.97 -18.71
C HIS A 37 4.92 7.87 -19.84
N CYS A 38 5.26 6.65 -20.30
CA CYS A 38 6.30 6.45 -21.28
C CYS A 38 6.06 5.26 -22.21
N ILE A 39 6.76 5.29 -23.34
CA ILE A 39 6.67 4.30 -24.40
C ILE A 39 8.04 3.97 -24.99
N ASP A 40 8.25 2.71 -25.36
CA ASP A 40 9.40 2.29 -26.15
C ASP A 40 9.17 2.63 -27.63
N PRO A 41 10.03 3.40 -28.30
CA PRO A 41 9.80 3.83 -29.67
C PRO A 41 9.85 2.69 -30.69
N SER A 42 10.38 1.51 -30.32
CA SER A 42 10.45 0.34 -31.19
C SER A 42 9.13 -0.41 -31.32
N VAL A 43 8.12 -0.06 -30.52
CA VAL A 43 6.84 -0.77 -30.44
C VAL A 43 5.83 -0.11 -31.37
N GLU A 44 4.72 -0.81 -31.66
CA GLU A 44 3.75 -0.39 -32.70
C GLU A 44 3.31 1.07 -32.56
N ILE A 45 2.90 1.49 -31.36
CA ILE A 45 2.44 2.87 -31.12
C ILE A 45 3.59 3.88 -31.31
N GLY A 46 4.81 3.56 -30.86
CA GLY A 46 5.97 4.44 -31.05
C GLY A 46 6.42 4.56 -32.51
N LYS A 47 6.15 3.54 -33.33
CA LYS A 47 6.40 3.54 -34.78
C LYS A 47 5.32 4.25 -35.59
N GLU A 48 4.06 4.09 -35.19
CA GLU A 48 2.90 4.71 -35.84
C GLU A 48 2.79 6.20 -35.53
N HIS A 49 3.15 6.58 -34.30
CA HIS A 49 3.07 7.95 -33.79
C HIS A 49 4.42 8.45 -33.24
N PRO A 50 5.46 8.54 -34.08
CA PRO A 50 6.76 9.05 -33.64
C PRO A 50 6.67 10.52 -33.17
N GLU A 51 5.66 11.27 -33.61
CA GLU A 51 5.39 12.64 -33.18
C GLU A 51 4.90 12.77 -31.73
N TRP A 52 4.46 11.67 -31.10
CA TRP A 52 4.04 11.65 -29.69
C TRP A 52 5.19 11.40 -28.72
N LEU A 53 6.38 11.06 -29.22
CA LEU A 53 7.56 10.82 -28.40
C LEU A 53 8.08 12.14 -27.83
N GLY A 54 7.98 12.29 -26.52
CA GLY A 54 8.46 13.45 -25.79
C GLY A 54 9.93 13.37 -25.39
N GLU A 55 10.22 13.77 -24.15
CA GLU A 55 11.57 13.78 -23.60
C GLU A 55 12.04 12.34 -23.32
N PRO A 56 13.35 12.06 -23.39
CA PRO A 56 13.91 10.80 -22.92
C PRO A 56 13.48 10.51 -21.48
N TYR A 57 12.84 9.38 -21.28
CA TYR A 57 12.32 8.97 -20.00
C TYR A 57 13.35 8.06 -19.34
N ASP A 58 14.10 8.61 -18.39
CA ASP A 58 15.14 7.88 -17.65
C ASP A 58 14.49 6.77 -16.79
N PHE A 59 14.48 5.58 -17.39
CA PHE A 59 14.04 4.30 -16.88
C PHE A 59 14.87 3.22 -17.61
N SER A 60 14.84 1.98 -17.14
CA SER A 60 15.69 0.89 -17.67
C SER A 60 15.39 0.53 -19.13
N GLY A 61 16.02 1.22 -20.09
CA GLY A 61 15.86 0.98 -21.52
C GLY A 61 15.79 2.27 -22.34
N ASN A 62 15.21 2.18 -23.53
CA ASN A 62 15.05 3.31 -24.44
C ASN A 62 13.59 3.77 -24.43
N TYR A 63 13.17 4.50 -23.40
CA TYR A 63 11.79 5.00 -23.26
C TYR A 63 11.71 6.50 -23.46
N TYR A 64 10.59 6.98 -23.98
CA TYR A 64 10.27 8.40 -24.18
C TYR A 64 8.95 8.73 -23.51
N SER A 65 8.79 9.95 -23.00
CA SER A 65 7.55 10.36 -22.36
C SER A 65 6.39 10.46 -23.34
N LEU A 66 5.19 10.27 -22.82
CA LEU A 66 3.93 10.60 -23.47
C LEU A 66 3.31 11.80 -22.76
N ASP A 67 2.93 12.82 -23.52
CA ASP A 67 2.34 14.05 -22.99
C ASP A 67 0.83 13.88 -22.79
N HIS A 68 0.40 13.64 -21.54
CA HIS A 68 -1.02 13.62 -21.20
C HIS A 68 -1.71 14.98 -21.40
N GLY A 69 -0.96 16.08 -21.54
CA GLY A 69 -1.49 17.40 -21.84
C GLY A 69 -1.89 17.59 -23.31
N ASP A 70 -1.42 16.73 -24.23
CA ASP A 70 -1.92 16.69 -25.60
C ASP A 70 -3.26 15.92 -25.65
N PRO A 71 -4.38 16.56 -26.02
CA PRO A 71 -5.68 15.91 -26.07
C PRO A 71 -5.73 14.66 -26.95
N LYS A 72 -4.94 14.60 -28.03
CA LYS A 72 -4.91 13.43 -28.94
C LYS A 72 -4.21 12.25 -28.28
N VAL A 73 -3.05 12.50 -27.66
CA VAL A 73 -2.30 11.48 -26.91
C VAL A 73 -3.16 10.98 -25.74
N ASN A 74 -3.77 11.90 -24.99
CA ASN A 74 -4.57 11.52 -23.83
C ASN A 74 -5.81 10.70 -24.22
N GLN A 75 -6.53 11.10 -25.28
CA GLN A 75 -7.67 10.35 -25.78
C GLN A 75 -7.27 8.94 -26.22
N PHE A 76 -6.16 8.81 -26.95
CA PHE A 76 -5.62 7.50 -27.32
C PHE A 76 -5.32 6.64 -26.09
N MET A 77 -4.66 7.20 -25.08
CA MET A 77 -4.30 6.49 -23.85
C MET A 77 -5.54 6.02 -23.07
N ILE A 78 -6.57 6.86 -22.99
CA ILE A 78 -7.86 6.52 -22.40
C ILE A 78 -8.48 5.33 -23.13
N GLU A 79 -8.61 5.39 -24.45
CA GLU A 79 -9.22 4.33 -25.25
C GLU A 79 -8.43 3.02 -25.16
N TYR A 80 -7.11 3.12 -25.26
CA TYR A 80 -6.19 2.00 -25.21
C TYR A 80 -6.29 1.25 -23.88
N TYR A 81 -6.17 1.95 -22.76
CA TYR A 81 -6.24 1.32 -21.44
C TYR A 81 -7.66 0.93 -21.03
N THR A 82 -8.68 1.66 -21.49
CA THR A 82 -10.09 1.24 -21.36
C THR A 82 -10.30 -0.12 -22.04
N LYS A 83 -9.73 -0.32 -23.22
CA LYS A 83 -9.77 -1.60 -23.94
C LYS A 83 -8.99 -2.69 -23.20
N ILE A 84 -7.79 -2.41 -22.71
CA ILE A 84 -7.00 -3.38 -21.91
C ILE A 84 -7.77 -3.84 -20.67
N VAL A 85 -8.32 -2.90 -19.90
CA VAL A 85 -9.07 -3.22 -18.67
C VAL A 85 -10.23 -4.17 -18.99
N ARG A 86 -11.00 -3.86 -20.04
CA ARG A 86 -12.12 -4.70 -20.50
C ARG A 86 -11.65 -6.07 -20.98
N ASP A 87 -10.73 -6.08 -21.95
CA ASP A 87 -10.37 -7.28 -22.69
C ASP A 87 -9.61 -8.29 -21.81
N TYR A 88 -8.86 -7.80 -20.81
CA TYR A 88 -8.16 -8.65 -19.86
C TYR A 88 -8.98 -8.98 -18.62
N GLY A 89 -10.13 -8.33 -18.40
CA GLY A 89 -10.90 -8.47 -17.17
C GLY A 89 -10.08 -8.02 -15.96
N LEU A 90 -9.50 -6.82 -16.03
CA LEU A 90 -8.61 -6.29 -15.01
C LEU A 90 -9.40 -5.69 -13.84
N ASP A 91 -9.03 -6.06 -12.61
CA ASP A 91 -9.65 -5.49 -11.40
C ASP A 91 -8.81 -4.36 -10.79
N VAL A 92 -7.48 -4.45 -10.89
CA VAL A 92 -6.55 -3.49 -10.29
C VAL A 92 -5.53 -3.02 -11.34
N PHE A 93 -5.61 -1.75 -11.71
CA PHE A 93 -4.66 -1.07 -12.57
C PHE A 93 -3.54 -0.47 -11.72
N ARG A 94 -2.40 -1.16 -11.59
CA ARG A 94 -1.22 -0.57 -10.96
C ARG A 94 -0.53 0.35 -11.95
N GLU A 95 -0.57 1.62 -11.65
CA GLU A 95 0.06 2.67 -12.43
C GLU A 95 1.36 3.07 -11.76
N ASP A 96 2.47 3.03 -12.50
CA ASP A 96 3.82 3.37 -12.04
C ASP A 96 4.48 4.41 -12.95
N GLY A 97 5.64 4.91 -12.53
CA GLY A 97 6.39 5.99 -13.17
C GLY A 97 6.01 7.37 -12.64
N ARG A 98 6.62 8.40 -13.21
CA ARG A 98 6.47 9.80 -12.85
C ARG A 98 5.97 10.60 -14.06
N PRO A 99 5.17 11.65 -13.84
CA PRO A 99 4.94 12.66 -14.84
C PRO A 99 6.26 13.14 -15.45
N LEU A 100 6.32 13.15 -16.79
CA LEU A 100 7.40 13.79 -17.54
C LEU A 100 6.76 14.51 -18.72
N TRP A 101 6.96 15.82 -18.76
CA TRP A 101 6.34 16.74 -19.71
C TRP A 101 7.42 17.40 -20.58
N PRO A 102 7.08 17.88 -21.78
CA PRO A 102 8.01 18.60 -22.64
C PRO A 102 8.42 19.95 -22.04
N SER A 103 9.54 20.48 -22.52
CA SER A 103 10.03 21.81 -22.11
C SER A 103 9.04 22.92 -22.46
N ASP A 104 8.80 23.82 -21.51
CA ASP A 104 7.91 24.97 -21.69
C ASP A 104 8.63 26.12 -22.41
N ASN A 105 8.62 26.06 -23.74
CA ASN A 105 9.41 26.95 -24.58
C ASN A 105 8.63 28.19 -25.08
N LYS A 106 7.38 28.40 -24.63
CA LYS A 106 6.52 29.49 -25.11
C LYS A 106 6.60 30.72 -24.19
N PRO A 107 6.93 31.92 -24.73
CA PRO A 107 6.97 33.14 -23.94
C PRO A 107 5.65 33.42 -23.21
N GLY A 108 5.73 33.79 -21.94
CA GLY A 108 4.58 34.20 -21.13
C GLY A 108 3.64 33.06 -20.68
N ARG A 109 4.06 31.78 -20.80
CA ARG A 109 3.25 30.62 -20.41
C ARG A 109 3.95 29.61 -19.49
N ILE A 110 5.05 30.01 -18.85
CA ILE A 110 5.84 29.14 -17.95
C ILE A 110 4.92 28.44 -16.93
N GLY A 111 4.94 27.11 -16.94
CA GLY A 111 4.14 26.25 -16.06
C GLY A 111 2.88 25.69 -16.71
N ALA A 112 2.46 26.19 -17.88
CA ALA A 112 1.21 25.78 -18.51
C ALA A 112 1.27 24.33 -19.03
N VAL A 113 2.42 23.91 -19.56
CA VAL A 113 2.61 22.53 -20.03
C VAL A 113 2.46 21.54 -18.88
N GLN A 114 3.05 21.84 -17.72
CA GLN A 114 2.94 21.04 -16.51
C GLN A 114 1.50 20.97 -15.99
N ALA A 115 0.82 22.11 -15.95
CA ALA A 115 -0.58 22.18 -15.54
C ALA A 115 -1.46 21.32 -16.46
N HIS A 116 -1.34 21.47 -17.77
CA HIS A 116 -2.11 20.69 -18.74
C HIS A 116 -1.78 19.20 -18.70
N TYR A 117 -0.52 18.84 -18.47
CA TYR A 117 -0.14 17.44 -18.26
C TYR A 117 -0.90 16.84 -17.08
N ILE A 118 -0.90 17.52 -15.93
CA ILE A 118 -1.57 17.03 -14.72
C ILE A 118 -3.10 16.98 -14.91
N GLU A 119 -3.70 17.99 -15.55
CA GLU A 119 -5.12 17.99 -15.92
C GLU A 119 -5.48 16.79 -16.80
N GLY A 120 -4.70 16.56 -17.86
CA GLY A 120 -4.91 15.43 -18.77
C GLY A 120 -4.69 14.08 -18.10
N TYR A 121 -3.70 13.99 -17.23
CA TYR A 121 -3.40 12.79 -16.46
C TYR A 121 -4.52 12.44 -15.45
N TYR A 122 -5.09 13.43 -14.77
CA TYR A 122 -6.29 13.21 -13.95
C TYR A 122 -7.51 12.87 -14.79
N ALA A 123 -7.71 13.53 -15.94
CA ALA A 123 -8.78 13.16 -16.87
C ALA A 123 -8.65 11.71 -17.39
N PHE A 124 -7.42 11.23 -17.59
CA PHE A 124 -7.15 9.83 -17.94
C PHE A 124 -7.63 8.87 -16.85
N ARG A 125 -7.25 9.11 -15.60
CA ARG A 125 -7.68 8.30 -14.44
C ARG A 125 -9.19 8.34 -14.25
N ASP A 126 -9.78 9.53 -14.32
CA ASP A 126 -11.22 9.73 -14.18
C ASP A 126 -11.99 8.99 -15.28
N ALA A 127 -11.49 8.99 -16.51
CA ALA A 127 -12.07 8.25 -17.61
C ALA A 127 -11.99 6.72 -17.40
N LEU A 128 -10.88 6.20 -16.86
CA LEU A 128 -10.78 4.77 -16.53
C LEU A 128 -11.80 4.36 -15.47
N LEU A 129 -11.92 5.13 -14.38
CA LEU A 129 -12.90 4.87 -13.32
C LEU A 129 -14.34 5.00 -13.83
N LYS A 130 -14.62 5.99 -14.68
CA LYS A 130 -15.94 6.18 -15.30
C LYS A 130 -16.31 5.01 -16.22
N ASN A 131 -15.38 4.55 -17.05
CA ASN A 131 -15.61 3.45 -17.99
C ASN A 131 -15.65 2.09 -17.29
N HIS A 132 -14.97 1.96 -16.15
CA HIS A 132 -14.88 0.74 -15.35
C HIS A 132 -15.11 1.04 -13.86
N PRO A 133 -16.37 1.21 -13.41
CA PRO A 133 -16.66 1.64 -12.04
C PRO A 133 -16.19 0.70 -10.91
N SER A 134 -15.88 -0.55 -11.23
CA SER A 134 -15.32 -1.53 -10.27
C SER A 134 -13.79 -1.61 -10.29
N LEU A 135 -13.12 -0.88 -11.19
CA LEU A 135 -11.67 -0.84 -11.29
C LEU A 135 -11.08 -0.11 -10.09
N ILE A 136 -10.03 -0.69 -9.51
CA ILE A 136 -9.17 0.00 -8.55
C ILE A 136 -7.94 0.49 -9.28
N ILE A 137 -7.60 1.77 -9.14
CA ILE A 137 -6.30 2.28 -9.55
C ILE A 137 -5.37 2.17 -8.35
N ASP A 138 -4.29 1.41 -8.48
CA ASP A 138 -3.22 1.32 -7.49
C ASP A 138 -2.09 2.28 -7.91
N ASN A 139 -1.80 3.24 -7.04
CA ASN A 139 -0.85 4.31 -7.30
C ASN A 139 0.55 3.92 -6.85
N CYS A 140 1.46 3.87 -7.82
CA CYS A 140 2.89 3.73 -7.64
C CYS A 140 3.57 4.86 -8.42
N GLY A 141 4.65 5.42 -7.92
CA GLY A 141 5.44 6.40 -8.65
C GLY A 141 6.90 6.23 -8.33
N GLU A 142 7.49 5.12 -8.79
CA GLU A 142 8.83 4.69 -8.36
C GLU A 142 8.88 4.62 -6.82
N GLY A 143 7.94 3.88 -6.25
CA GLY A 143 7.61 3.94 -4.83
C GLY A 143 6.56 5.02 -4.53
N GLY A 144 6.88 5.91 -3.58
CA GLY A 144 5.94 6.87 -3.00
C GLY A 144 6.01 8.30 -3.56
N LYS A 145 6.49 8.53 -4.79
CA LYS A 145 6.68 9.91 -5.29
C LYS A 145 5.38 10.61 -5.72
N LYS A 146 4.26 9.88 -5.83
CA LYS A 146 2.93 10.40 -6.17
C LYS A 146 1.94 10.24 -5.02
N VAL A 147 2.40 10.51 -3.80
CA VAL A 147 1.60 10.36 -2.58
C VAL A 147 1.09 11.75 -2.18
N ASP A 148 0.04 12.17 -2.86
CA ASP A 148 -0.63 13.46 -2.68
C ASP A 148 -2.16 13.29 -2.67
N ILE A 149 -2.88 14.28 -2.11
CA ILE A 149 -4.32 14.21 -1.88
C ILE A 149 -5.12 14.03 -3.18
N GLU A 150 -4.74 14.73 -4.25
CA GLU A 150 -5.46 14.67 -5.52
C GLU A 150 -5.28 13.30 -6.20
N THR A 151 -4.08 12.76 -6.13
CA THR A 151 -3.77 11.40 -6.61
C THR A 151 -4.55 10.34 -5.84
N ILE A 152 -4.50 10.35 -4.51
CA ILE A 152 -5.17 9.32 -3.69
C ILE A 152 -6.70 9.48 -3.66
N SER A 153 -7.26 10.64 -4.04
CA SER A 153 -8.71 10.77 -4.24
C SER A 153 -9.25 9.90 -5.38
N ARG A 154 -8.35 9.43 -6.27
CA ARG A 154 -8.66 8.61 -7.46
C ARG A 154 -8.02 7.23 -7.42
N SER A 155 -7.27 6.91 -6.37
CA SER A 155 -6.43 5.70 -6.32
C SER A 155 -6.17 5.24 -4.90
N ILE A 156 -5.66 4.02 -4.75
CA ILE A 156 -5.23 3.46 -3.47
C ILE A 156 -3.70 3.35 -3.48
N LEU A 157 -3.06 3.61 -2.34
CA LEU A 157 -1.62 3.46 -2.19
C LEU A 157 -1.26 2.02 -1.77
N MET A 158 -1.28 1.06 -2.70
CA MET A 158 -0.83 -0.31 -2.35
C MET A 158 0.69 -0.46 -2.39
N TRP A 159 1.42 0.52 -2.93
CA TRP A 159 2.87 0.53 -2.95
C TRP A 159 3.45 1.85 -2.43
N ARG A 160 3.87 1.87 -1.15
CA ARG A 160 4.28 3.10 -0.47
C ARG A 160 5.74 3.50 -0.66
N SER A 161 6.65 2.57 -0.95
CA SER A 161 8.08 2.86 -1.11
C SER A 161 8.83 1.71 -1.78
N ASP A 162 9.73 2.06 -2.71
CA ASP A 162 10.68 1.10 -3.29
C ASP A 162 11.76 0.66 -2.31
N PHE A 163 11.88 1.28 -1.13
CA PHE A 163 12.73 0.72 -0.06
C PHE A 163 12.34 -0.72 0.32
N GLN A 164 11.09 -1.11 0.04
CA GLN A 164 10.57 -2.45 0.27
C GLN A 164 10.73 -3.38 -0.96
N CYS A 165 11.25 -2.90 -2.10
CA CYS A 165 11.23 -3.63 -3.38
C CYS A 165 12.15 -4.87 -3.42
N SER A 166 13.11 -4.96 -2.49
CA SER A 166 14.08 -6.05 -2.41
C SER A 166 13.46 -7.44 -2.16
N GLY A 167 12.17 -7.50 -1.82
CA GLY A 167 11.49 -8.74 -1.42
C GLY A 167 11.78 -9.17 0.03
N ASN A 168 12.60 -8.38 0.75
CA ASN A 168 12.85 -8.50 2.17
C ASN A 168 12.81 -7.09 2.81
N PRO A 169 11.61 -6.56 3.08
CA PRO A 169 11.49 -5.23 3.67
C PRO A 169 12.16 -5.17 5.06
N VAL A 170 12.34 -3.97 5.60
CA VAL A 170 12.85 -3.80 6.96
C VAL A 170 11.69 -3.42 7.87
N SER A 171 11.48 -4.19 8.95
CA SER A 171 10.34 -3.98 9.86
C SER A 171 10.30 -2.58 10.46
N ILE A 172 11.44 -2.02 10.89
CA ILE A 172 11.49 -0.65 11.42
C ILE A 172 11.00 0.35 10.37
N SER A 173 11.48 0.26 9.12
CA SER A 173 11.00 1.13 8.05
C SER A 173 9.50 0.99 7.81
N ASN A 174 8.96 -0.23 7.92
CA ASN A 174 7.52 -0.41 7.84
C ASN A 174 6.76 0.33 8.93
N GLN A 175 7.25 0.27 10.17
CA GLN A 175 6.67 0.97 11.31
C GLN A 175 6.70 2.49 11.10
N LEU A 176 7.82 3.03 10.59
CA LEU A 176 7.96 4.47 10.33
C LEU A 176 7.03 4.95 9.23
N TYR A 177 6.87 4.18 8.16
CA TYR A 177 5.92 4.49 7.10
C TYR A 177 4.48 4.46 7.60
N THR A 178 4.08 3.43 8.36
CA THR A 178 2.76 3.36 9.00
C THR A 178 2.54 4.56 9.92
N PHE A 179 3.54 4.92 10.74
CA PHE A 179 3.43 6.06 11.64
C PHE A 179 3.14 7.38 10.90
N GLY A 180 3.86 7.65 9.81
CA GLY A 180 3.69 8.89 9.05
C GLY A 180 2.44 8.91 8.17
N LEU A 181 2.16 7.79 7.48
CA LEU A 181 1.05 7.71 6.52
C LEU A 181 -0.31 7.77 7.21
N SER A 182 -0.48 7.15 8.39
CA SER A 182 -1.77 7.09 9.07
C SER A 182 -2.35 8.45 9.48
N TYR A 183 -1.55 9.53 9.53
CA TYR A 183 -2.07 10.88 9.76
C TYR A 183 -2.86 11.45 8.57
N TRP A 184 -2.55 10.99 7.35
CA TRP A 184 -2.98 11.68 6.13
C TRP A 184 -3.70 10.75 5.15
N ILE A 185 -3.39 9.45 5.20
CA ILE A 185 -3.83 8.47 4.22
C ILE A 185 -4.52 7.32 4.97
N PRO A 186 -5.86 7.21 4.87
CA PRO A 186 -6.58 6.16 5.57
C PRO A 186 -6.40 4.78 4.91
N LEU A 187 -6.14 4.75 3.60
CA LEU A 187 -6.04 3.51 2.81
C LEU A 187 -4.67 3.39 2.16
N TYR A 188 -3.83 2.52 2.73
CA TYR A 188 -2.55 2.16 2.16
C TYR A 188 -2.21 0.70 2.46
N SER A 189 -1.23 0.16 1.76
CA SER A 189 -0.67 -1.16 2.05
C SER A 189 0.75 -1.09 2.58
N ALA A 190 1.10 -2.11 3.37
CA ALA A 190 2.46 -2.37 3.80
C ALA A 190 2.96 -3.70 3.21
N ALA A 191 4.28 -3.84 3.07
CA ALA A 191 4.88 -5.03 2.50
C ALA A 191 5.37 -5.98 3.58
N ALA A 192 5.07 -7.27 3.45
CA ALA A 192 5.65 -8.34 4.24
C ALA A 192 6.31 -9.39 3.34
N SER A 193 7.44 -9.93 3.79
CA SER A 193 8.07 -11.06 3.11
C SER A 193 7.35 -12.36 3.44
N TRP A 194 7.16 -13.24 2.45
CA TRP A 194 6.61 -14.59 2.67
C TRP A 194 7.61 -15.44 3.46
N GLN A 195 8.88 -15.05 3.50
CA GLN A 195 9.99 -15.77 4.13
C GLN A 195 10.23 -15.32 5.58
N TRP A 196 9.51 -14.30 6.07
CA TRP A 196 9.63 -13.89 7.46
C TRP A 196 9.06 -14.95 8.38
N ASN A 197 9.85 -15.30 9.39
CA ASN A 197 9.54 -16.33 10.36
C ASN A 197 9.40 -15.76 11.79
N THR A 198 9.22 -14.43 11.92
CA THR A 198 9.00 -13.77 13.19
C THR A 198 7.71 -12.96 13.17
N LYS A 199 6.98 -12.96 14.29
CA LYS A 199 5.83 -12.07 14.48
C LYS A 199 6.23 -10.59 14.48
N TYR A 200 7.45 -10.26 14.92
CA TYR A 200 7.93 -8.88 14.96
C TYR A 200 7.93 -8.24 13.58
N ASP A 201 8.51 -8.93 12.59
CA ASP A 201 8.59 -8.40 11.23
C ASP A 201 7.22 -8.33 10.59
N PHE A 202 6.43 -9.40 10.72
CA PHE A 202 5.12 -9.49 10.10
C PHE A 202 4.11 -8.48 10.67
N ARG A 203 4.05 -8.32 12.00
CA ARG A 203 3.21 -7.28 12.65
C ARG A 203 3.67 -5.86 12.33
N GLY A 204 4.97 -5.66 12.09
CA GLY A 204 5.50 -4.38 11.60
C GLY A 204 4.91 -3.97 10.25
N ALA A 205 4.43 -4.94 9.46
CA ALA A 205 3.74 -4.71 8.20
C ALA A 205 2.21 -4.70 8.32
N PHE A 206 1.62 -4.78 9.51
CA PHE A 206 0.16 -4.64 9.61
C PHE A 206 -0.25 -3.19 9.26
N ALA A 207 -1.26 -3.10 8.42
CA ALA A 207 -1.81 -1.89 7.81
C ALA A 207 -3.22 -2.22 7.26
N PRO A 208 -4.01 -1.24 6.78
CA PRO A 208 -5.32 -1.51 6.17
C PRO A 208 -5.29 -2.60 5.08
N SER A 209 -4.18 -2.71 4.36
CA SER A 209 -3.93 -3.79 3.40
C SER A 209 -2.48 -4.30 3.48
N LEU A 210 -2.25 -5.53 3.02
CA LEU A 210 -0.96 -6.20 3.05
C LEU A 210 -0.53 -6.67 1.66
N VAL A 211 0.66 -6.30 1.24
CA VAL A 211 1.33 -6.84 0.06
C VAL A 211 2.32 -7.90 0.51
N LEU A 212 2.04 -9.15 0.17
CA LEU A 212 2.97 -10.24 0.39
C LEU A 212 3.97 -10.26 -0.79
N MET A 213 5.28 -10.24 -0.51
CA MET A 213 6.35 -10.37 -1.52
C MET A 213 7.41 -11.42 -1.18
N SER A 214 8.22 -11.82 -2.17
CA SER A 214 9.38 -12.68 -1.95
C SER A 214 10.56 -12.18 -2.76
N ALA A 215 11.76 -12.27 -2.17
CA ALA A 215 13.02 -11.98 -2.85
C ALA A 215 13.44 -13.12 -3.81
N VAL A 216 12.77 -14.27 -3.76
CA VAL A 216 13.09 -15.46 -4.56
C VAL A 216 12.14 -15.53 -5.74
N SER A 217 12.69 -15.43 -6.94
CA SER A 217 11.95 -15.51 -8.21
C SER A 217 11.64 -16.95 -8.62
N ASP A 218 12.49 -17.93 -8.27
CA ASP A 218 12.25 -19.34 -8.54
C ASP A 218 11.17 -19.89 -7.60
N LEU A 219 10.06 -20.37 -8.19
CA LEU A 219 8.91 -20.84 -7.43
C LEU A 219 9.24 -22.07 -6.57
N ASN A 220 10.06 -23.01 -7.05
CA ASN A 220 10.39 -24.22 -6.31
C ASN A 220 11.24 -23.91 -5.08
N GLN A 221 12.26 -23.06 -5.25
CA GLN A 221 13.08 -22.58 -4.14
C GLN A 221 12.24 -21.76 -3.15
N LYS A 222 11.33 -20.92 -3.65
CA LYS A 222 10.45 -20.10 -2.84
C LYS A 222 9.59 -20.97 -1.90
N TRP A 223 8.91 -21.99 -2.41
CA TRP A 223 8.04 -22.84 -1.59
C TRP A 223 8.79 -23.60 -0.50
N ASN A 224 10.03 -24.01 -0.75
CA ASN A 224 10.86 -24.73 0.22
C ASN A 224 11.37 -23.85 1.38
N GLN A 225 11.30 -22.53 1.26
CA GLN A 225 11.81 -21.58 2.24
C GLN A 225 10.71 -20.95 3.11
N ILE A 226 9.44 -21.29 2.87
CA ILE A 226 8.30 -20.70 3.56
C ILE A 226 7.75 -21.71 4.57
N ASP A 227 7.67 -21.31 5.84
CA ASP A 227 6.83 -22.00 6.81
C ASP A 227 5.37 -21.61 6.57
N LEU A 228 4.65 -22.44 5.83
CA LEU A 228 3.24 -22.19 5.48
C LEU A 228 2.31 -22.20 6.70
N ASN A 229 2.63 -22.96 7.74
CA ASN A 229 1.82 -23.00 8.95
C ASN A 229 1.96 -21.68 9.72
N LEU A 230 3.20 -21.20 9.85
CA LEU A 230 3.46 -19.91 10.47
C LEU A 230 2.87 -18.76 9.65
N LEU A 231 3.08 -18.74 8.33
CA LEU A 231 2.51 -17.71 7.46
C LEU A 231 0.97 -17.69 7.55
N LYS A 232 0.33 -18.85 7.56
CA LYS A 232 -1.12 -18.96 7.74
C LYS A 232 -1.56 -18.40 9.10
N ALA A 233 -0.89 -18.78 10.19
CA ALA A 233 -1.23 -18.27 11.53
C ALA A 233 -1.06 -16.75 11.62
N MET A 234 0.02 -16.20 11.05
CA MET A 234 0.24 -14.75 11.02
C MET A 234 -0.79 -14.01 10.15
N LEU A 235 -1.24 -14.60 9.04
CA LEU A 235 -2.31 -14.05 8.21
C LEU A 235 -3.68 -14.13 8.89
N GLU A 236 -3.98 -15.20 9.61
CA GLU A 236 -5.21 -15.32 10.41
C GLU A 236 -5.25 -14.26 11.52
N GLU A 237 -4.12 -14.02 12.19
CA GLU A 237 -3.98 -12.94 13.18
C GLU A 237 -4.15 -11.56 12.52
N TYR A 238 -3.53 -11.32 11.36
CA TYR A 238 -3.73 -10.08 10.60
C TYR A 238 -5.19 -9.85 10.27
N LEU A 239 -5.87 -10.86 9.72
CA LEU A 239 -7.26 -10.77 9.30
C LEU A 239 -8.22 -10.53 10.47
N SER A 240 -7.90 -11.03 11.67
CA SER A 240 -8.75 -10.82 12.86
C SER A 240 -8.72 -9.38 13.38
N VAL A 241 -7.66 -8.63 13.08
CA VAL A 241 -7.51 -7.22 13.50
C VAL A 241 -7.54 -6.21 12.36
N ARG A 242 -7.56 -6.65 11.10
CA ARG A 242 -7.45 -5.78 9.92
C ARG A 242 -8.48 -4.66 9.90
N ASP A 243 -9.70 -4.94 10.33
CA ASP A 243 -10.78 -3.93 10.28
C ASP A 243 -10.50 -2.75 11.23
N ALA A 244 -9.71 -2.95 12.29
CA ALA A 244 -9.35 -1.87 13.21
C ALA A 244 -8.55 -0.76 12.52
N PHE A 245 -7.81 -1.07 11.45
CA PHE A 245 -7.00 -0.08 10.72
C PHE A 245 -7.82 0.96 9.96
N TYR A 246 -9.15 0.80 9.86
CA TYR A 246 -10.05 1.84 9.36
C TYR A 246 -10.48 2.84 10.44
N GLY A 247 -10.03 2.66 11.68
CA GLY A 247 -10.32 3.54 12.80
C GLY A 247 -9.48 4.81 12.86
N ASP A 248 -9.83 5.66 13.82
CA ASP A 248 -9.12 6.89 14.15
C ASP A 248 -7.71 6.57 14.66
N TYR A 249 -6.71 7.17 14.05
CA TYR A 249 -5.31 6.91 14.36
C TYR A 249 -4.78 7.87 15.45
N TYR A 250 -4.23 7.30 16.52
CA TYR A 250 -3.58 8.06 17.61
C TYR A 250 -2.16 7.57 17.86
N PRO A 251 -1.12 8.37 17.60
CA PRO A 251 0.23 8.06 18.08
C PRO A 251 0.25 8.05 19.62
N LEU A 252 0.71 6.96 20.23
CA LEU A 252 0.80 6.87 21.70
C LEU A 252 2.22 7.18 22.22
N LEU A 253 3.21 7.03 21.36
CA LEU A 253 4.60 7.40 21.62
C LEU A 253 5.13 8.33 20.50
N PRO A 254 6.15 9.15 20.79
CA PRO A 254 6.76 10.01 19.78
C PRO A 254 7.32 9.24 18.58
N TYR A 255 7.38 9.90 17.43
CA TYR A 255 8.14 9.39 16.29
C TYR A 255 9.61 9.23 16.66
N ASP A 256 10.16 8.07 16.36
CA ASP A 256 11.58 7.78 16.50
C ASP A 256 12.00 6.78 15.44
N ALA A 257 13.13 7.01 14.78
CA ALA A 257 13.73 6.14 13.76
C ALA A 257 14.87 5.24 14.30
N GLY A 258 15.28 5.44 15.55
CA GLY A 258 16.37 4.70 16.20
C GLY A 258 16.00 3.27 16.63
N GLU A 259 16.99 2.41 16.85
CA GLU A 259 16.75 1.01 17.22
C GLU A 259 16.56 0.78 18.74
N ASP A 260 16.71 1.82 19.56
CA ASP A 260 16.77 1.74 21.01
C ASP A 260 15.48 2.19 21.72
N SER A 261 14.43 2.50 20.96
CA SER A 261 13.15 2.99 21.48
C SER A 261 12.01 1.97 21.41
N TRP A 262 10.90 2.38 22.02
CA TRP A 262 9.59 1.81 21.75
C TRP A 262 8.83 2.72 20.78
N LEU A 263 7.97 2.12 19.95
CA LEU A 263 7.01 2.86 19.14
C LEU A 263 5.63 2.26 19.36
N ALA A 264 4.60 3.09 19.54
CA ALA A 264 3.24 2.60 19.75
C ALA A 264 2.20 3.58 19.23
N TRP A 265 1.09 3.03 18.76
CA TRP A 265 -0.07 3.78 18.28
C TRP A 265 -1.35 2.97 18.48
N GLN A 266 -2.47 3.69 18.46
CA GLN A 266 -3.83 3.19 18.56
C GLN A 266 -4.56 3.43 17.25
N PHE A 267 -5.42 2.49 16.87
CA PHE A 267 -6.56 2.72 15.99
C PHE A 267 -7.85 2.49 16.79
N ASP A 268 -8.77 3.44 16.77
CA ASP A 268 -10.04 3.39 17.51
C ASP A 268 -11.25 3.43 16.56
N GLN A 269 -12.24 2.57 16.79
CA GLN A 269 -13.49 2.54 16.05
C GLN A 269 -14.63 2.80 17.03
N PRO A 270 -14.92 4.07 17.37
CA PRO A 270 -15.86 4.41 18.43
C PRO A 270 -17.27 3.90 18.14
N GLU A 271 -17.69 3.90 16.88
CA GLU A 271 -18.99 3.39 16.41
C GLU A 271 -19.18 1.89 16.69
N GLU A 272 -18.10 1.11 16.60
CA GLU A 272 -18.10 -0.33 16.90
C GLU A 272 -17.67 -0.63 18.34
N GLY A 273 -17.28 0.42 19.09
CA GLY A 273 -16.74 0.33 20.43
C GLY A 273 -15.50 -0.54 20.52
N LYS A 274 -14.71 -0.66 19.46
CA LYS A 274 -13.56 -1.57 19.38
C LYS A 274 -12.32 -0.85 18.88
N GLY A 275 -11.15 -1.43 19.11
CA GLY A 275 -9.94 -0.94 18.49
C GLY A 275 -8.71 -1.76 18.81
N LEU A 276 -7.57 -1.23 18.37
CA LEU A 276 -6.30 -1.90 18.34
C LEU A 276 -5.19 -0.95 18.83
N VAL A 277 -4.25 -1.48 19.59
CA VAL A 277 -2.95 -0.86 19.87
C VAL A 277 -1.86 -1.75 19.30
N GLN A 278 -0.96 -1.16 18.53
CA GLN A 278 0.28 -1.80 18.13
C GLN A 278 1.42 -1.17 18.92
N ALA A 279 2.31 -2.01 19.47
CA ALA A 279 3.51 -1.53 20.16
C ALA A 279 4.73 -2.36 19.76
N PHE A 280 5.87 -1.69 19.57
CA PHE A 280 7.09 -2.29 19.07
C PHE A 280 8.23 -1.97 20.02
N ARG A 281 8.80 -3.01 20.64
CA ARG A 281 10.07 -2.94 21.34
C ARG A 281 11.19 -3.23 20.36
N ARG A 282 12.04 -2.26 20.07
CA ARG A 282 13.13 -2.42 19.11
C ARG A 282 14.34 -3.15 19.72
N SER A 283 15.20 -3.66 18.84
CA SER A 283 16.31 -4.57 19.14
C SER A 283 17.27 -4.05 20.20
N GLN A 284 17.54 -2.75 20.22
CA GLN A 284 18.48 -2.11 21.14
C GLN A 284 17.79 -1.50 22.37
N SER A 285 16.47 -1.65 22.51
CA SER A 285 15.75 -1.01 23.61
C SER A 285 16.19 -1.53 24.98
N ARG A 286 16.49 -0.58 25.87
CA ARG A 286 16.91 -0.86 27.25
C ARG A 286 15.73 -1.18 28.16
N PHE A 287 14.56 -0.62 27.85
CA PHE A 287 13.34 -0.81 28.63
C PHE A 287 12.55 -2.02 28.11
N PHE A 288 12.11 -2.89 29.01
CA PHE A 288 11.29 -4.06 28.69
C PHE A 288 9.79 -3.81 28.85
N ALA A 289 9.43 -2.63 29.36
CA ALA A 289 8.05 -2.21 29.53
C ALA A 289 7.90 -0.75 29.11
N VAL A 290 6.70 -0.43 28.65
CA VAL A 290 6.20 0.93 28.49
C VAL A 290 4.95 1.08 29.35
N ASN A 291 4.93 2.15 30.14
CA ASN A 291 3.84 2.47 31.05
C ASN A 291 3.10 3.71 30.55
N TYR A 292 1.87 3.90 31.01
CA TYR A 292 1.08 5.09 30.72
C TYR A 292 0.84 5.32 29.23
N LEU A 293 0.59 4.26 28.45
CA LEU A 293 0.05 4.41 27.10
C LEU A 293 -1.41 4.84 27.21
N LEU A 294 -1.63 6.16 27.28
CA LEU A 294 -2.95 6.77 27.43
C LEU A 294 -3.74 6.61 26.14
N LEU A 295 -4.84 5.86 26.19
CA LEU A 295 -5.70 5.69 25.01
C LEU A 295 -6.56 6.94 24.78
N HIS A 296 -7.07 7.06 23.55
CA HIS A 296 -7.89 8.15 23.08
C HIS A 296 -9.23 7.63 22.54
N GLY A 297 -10.22 8.52 22.39
CA GLY A 297 -11.49 8.20 21.71
C GLY A 297 -12.51 7.36 22.50
N LEU A 298 -12.13 6.85 23.69
CA LEU A 298 -12.98 5.92 24.45
C LEU A 298 -14.11 6.62 25.21
N ASP A 299 -15.21 5.90 25.41
CA ASP A 299 -16.29 6.30 26.33
C ASP A 299 -15.82 6.10 27.79
N PRO A 300 -15.68 7.17 28.59
CA PRO A 300 -15.07 7.09 29.91
C PRO A 300 -15.84 6.18 30.88
N ASP A 301 -17.16 6.07 30.72
CA ASP A 301 -18.03 5.36 31.67
C ASP A 301 -18.37 3.93 31.20
N ALA A 302 -17.90 3.54 30.01
CA ALA A 302 -18.00 2.19 29.49
C ALA A 302 -16.92 1.26 30.04
N LEU A 303 -17.22 -0.05 30.05
CA LEU A 303 -16.25 -1.11 30.32
C LEU A 303 -15.73 -1.67 29.01
N TYR A 304 -14.43 -1.90 28.95
CA TYR A 304 -13.74 -2.50 27.81
C TYR A 304 -13.05 -3.78 28.25
N GLN A 305 -13.19 -4.83 27.46
CA GLN A 305 -12.35 -6.02 27.54
C GLN A 305 -11.11 -5.78 26.71
N VAL A 306 -9.93 -5.75 27.35
CA VAL A 306 -8.63 -5.50 26.73
C VAL A 306 -7.83 -6.81 26.71
N THR A 307 -7.30 -7.19 25.55
CA THR A 307 -6.61 -8.46 25.36
C THR A 307 -5.32 -8.26 24.56
N ASP A 308 -4.18 -8.61 25.16
CA ASP A 308 -2.93 -8.86 24.44
C ASP A 308 -3.03 -10.21 23.73
N LEU A 309 -2.87 -10.23 22.40
CA LEU A 309 -3.07 -11.44 21.60
C LEU A 309 -2.03 -12.54 21.85
N ASP A 310 -0.86 -12.23 22.40
CA ASP A 310 0.15 -13.24 22.72
C ASP A 310 -0.04 -13.85 24.12
N VAL A 311 -0.65 -13.11 25.04
CA VAL A 311 -0.95 -13.60 26.41
C VAL A 311 -2.32 -14.25 26.47
N ASN A 312 -3.28 -13.70 25.72
CA ASN A 312 -4.68 -14.13 25.66
C ASN A 312 -5.36 -14.24 27.03
N GLN A 313 -5.07 -13.28 27.92
CA GLN A 313 -5.71 -13.14 29.23
C GLN A 313 -6.45 -11.78 29.28
N PRO A 314 -7.74 -11.75 28.94
CA PRO A 314 -8.50 -10.51 28.87
C PRO A 314 -8.61 -9.83 30.23
N GLN A 315 -8.46 -8.51 30.26
CA GLN A 315 -8.66 -7.66 31.43
C GLN A 315 -9.84 -6.72 31.20
N THR A 316 -10.65 -6.49 32.23
CA THR A 316 -11.72 -5.49 32.16
C THR A 316 -11.24 -4.19 32.76
N ARG A 317 -11.36 -3.09 32.00
CA ARG A 317 -10.96 -1.74 32.40
C ARG A 317 -12.07 -0.76 32.01
N THR A 318 -12.24 0.32 32.77
CA THR A 318 -13.11 1.42 32.32
C THR A 318 -12.42 2.21 31.22
N GLY A 319 -13.18 2.85 30.33
CA GLY A 319 -12.59 3.78 29.34
C GLY A 319 -11.81 4.89 30.03
N ARG A 320 -12.30 5.39 31.17
CA ARG A 320 -11.58 6.37 32.01
C ARG A 320 -10.22 5.85 32.48
N ASP A 321 -10.15 4.62 33.00
CA ASP A 321 -8.88 4.03 33.41
C ASP A 321 -7.90 3.87 32.25
N LEU A 322 -8.39 3.60 31.04
CA LEU A 322 -7.57 3.46 29.84
C LEU A 322 -7.04 4.82 29.33
N MET A 323 -7.84 5.88 29.45
CA MET A 323 -7.44 7.23 29.02
C MET A 323 -6.60 7.98 30.05
N GLU A 324 -6.85 7.79 31.35
CA GLU A 324 -6.19 8.56 32.42
C GLU A 324 -4.99 7.83 33.04
N LYS A 325 -5.05 6.50 33.20
CA LYS A 325 -3.94 5.70 33.76
C LYS A 325 -3.15 4.97 32.68
N GLY A 326 -3.75 4.74 31.52
CA GLY A 326 -3.12 4.09 30.37
C GLY A 326 -2.99 2.57 30.48
N LEU A 327 -2.48 1.99 29.41
CA LEU A 327 -2.00 0.61 29.34
C LEU A 327 -0.55 0.52 29.80
N GLU A 328 -0.24 -0.58 30.48
CA GLU A 328 1.13 -1.05 30.71
C GLU A 328 1.37 -2.24 29.81
N LEU A 329 2.40 -2.15 28.97
CA LEU A 329 2.80 -3.23 28.07
C LEU A 329 4.21 -3.68 28.41
N THR A 330 4.40 -4.99 28.49
CA THR A 330 5.68 -5.62 28.82
C THR A 330 6.05 -6.63 27.74
N ALA A 331 7.29 -6.53 27.22
CA ALA A 331 7.89 -7.53 26.36
C ALA A 331 9.31 -7.84 26.83
N LYS A 332 9.58 -9.09 27.22
CA LYS A 332 10.92 -9.51 27.68
C LYS A 332 11.90 -9.74 26.53
N GLU A 333 11.41 -10.22 25.40
CA GLU A 333 12.19 -10.47 24.19
C GLU A 333 12.58 -9.18 23.46
N LYS A 334 13.63 -9.25 22.64
CA LYS A 334 14.05 -8.18 21.71
C LYS A 334 14.43 -8.77 20.35
N PRO A 335 13.97 -8.18 19.24
CA PRO A 335 12.86 -7.23 19.17
C PRO A 335 11.52 -7.92 19.49
N ALA A 336 10.48 -7.15 19.80
CA ALA A 336 9.14 -7.67 20.06
C ALA A 336 8.06 -6.72 19.50
N ALA A 337 6.96 -7.28 19.00
CA ALA A 337 5.80 -6.52 18.55
C ALA A 337 4.58 -7.06 19.29
N LEU A 338 3.79 -6.19 19.90
CA LEU A 338 2.58 -6.53 20.65
C LEU A 338 1.36 -5.98 19.92
N ILE A 339 0.28 -6.76 19.93
CA ILE A 339 -1.02 -6.41 19.36
C ILE A 339 -2.03 -6.54 20.50
N VAL A 340 -2.59 -5.41 20.92
CA VAL A 340 -3.54 -5.35 22.03
C VAL A 340 -4.86 -4.85 21.49
N THR A 341 -5.89 -5.67 21.61
CA THR A 341 -7.25 -5.31 21.17
C THR A 341 -8.08 -4.88 22.36
N TYR A 342 -9.07 -4.03 22.12
CA TYR A 342 -10.09 -3.72 23.11
C TYR A 342 -11.49 -3.71 22.48
N GLN A 343 -12.48 -4.14 23.24
CA GLN A 343 -13.88 -4.18 22.84
C GLN A 343 -14.77 -3.71 23.99
N LYS A 344 -15.66 -2.76 23.72
CA LYS A 344 -16.68 -2.26 24.64
C LYS A 344 -17.64 -3.39 24.96
N ILE A 345 -17.83 -3.64 26.25
CA ILE A 345 -18.73 -4.65 26.78
C ILE A 345 -20.10 -3.98 26.94
N GLN A 346 -21.13 -4.50 26.27
CA GLN A 346 -22.50 -4.08 26.55
C GLN A 346 -22.90 -4.57 27.96
N LYS A 347 -23.46 -3.67 28.77
CA LYS A 347 -23.96 -4.00 30.11
C LYS A 347 -25.16 -4.92 30.04
#